data_AF-A0A2K0UM05-F1
#
_entry.id   AF-A0A2K0UM05-F1
#
_cell.length_a   1.000
_cell.length_b   1.000
_cell.length_c   1.000
_cell.angle_alpha   90.00
_cell.angle_beta   90.00
_cell.angle_gamma   90.00
#
_symmetry.space_group_name_H-M   'P 1'
#
loop_
_entity.id
_entity.type
_entity.pdbx_description
1 polymer ?
#
loop_
_entity_poly.entity_id
_entity_poly.type
_entity_poly.pdbx_seq_one_letter_code
_entity_poly.pdbx_strand_id
1 'polypeptide(L)'
;MCQCSKAKGDYRIEGELGATVICPDCHLEESTFPEPDNAEQPGLISEKGFYVAFTGSPSLLKIAGKRPNDQSIRKAVGKREKGHQGVKDLIRNYGITSVVAAIRVLLDDNVFTCTESASRRFPNLFPKEQILNCEEGQETAAGDSSTKEIERVDGECNQPNETADGFGGKRAYPNMQLLLEHACFEFGQREMQQELDKWDCSCAEAVSLPTWIEFFTKNKTLETEDNAGSLPNLLSSVGRIHNVVIHRLNLNFLEVNQFLKNTEEFIRLLDTPLYLDAVKPLRERIEEVLLMANRDAASIHNEADGKVAEIEAQRERLNREEEGVKRHRDESLDNIRNSIERDMFAAMGQAKDALPDIGLAENR
;
A
#
# COMPACT_ATOMS: atom_id res chain seq x y z
N MET A 1 4.40 -37.09 32.01
CA MET A 1 5.47 -37.77 31.26
C MET A 1 5.32 -39.28 31.43
N CYS A 2 5.04 -39.98 30.32
CA CYS A 2 4.91 -41.43 30.30
C CYS A 2 6.28 -42.10 30.53
N GLN A 3 6.36 -43.14 31.36
CA GLN A 3 7.61 -43.85 31.69
C GLN A 3 7.74 -45.22 30.98
N CYS A 4 6.95 -45.48 29.94
CA CYS A 4 7.00 -46.74 29.20
C CYS A 4 8.34 -46.89 28.45
N SER A 5 9.08 -47.96 28.75
CA SER A 5 10.50 -48.14 28.39
C SER A 5 10.77 -48.51 26.93
N LYS A 6 9.85 -48.24 25.99
CA LYS A 6 9.91 -48.72 24.59
C LYS A 6 9.49 -47.72 23.51
N ALA A 7 9.54 -46.42 23.77
CA ALA A 7 9.35 -45.39 22.73
C ALA A 7 10.67 -44.77 22.24
N LYS A 8 11.72 -45.59 22.05
CA LYS A 8 12.86 -45.26 21.18
C LYS A 8 12.81 -46.16 19.96
N GLY A 9 11.89 -45.84 19.05
CA GLY A 9 11.76 -46.49 17.76
C GLY A 9 11.28 -45.46 16.76
N ASP A 10 12.00 -45.32 15.65
CA ASP A 10 11.70 -44.41 14.56
C ASP A 10 10.32 -44.70 13.96
N TYR A 11 9.33 -43.87 14.29
CA TYR A 11 8.08 -43.81 13.53
C TYR A 11 8.08 -42.49 12.76
N ARG A 12 8.37 -42.56 11.46
CA ARG A 12 8.06 -41.47 10.53
C ARG A 12 6.54 -41.36 10.46
N ILE A 13 5.97 -40.29 11.00
CA ILE A 13 4.58 -39.93 10.77
C ILE A 13 4.58 -38.57 10.07
N GLU A 14 4.23 -38.59 8.79
CA GLU A 14 3.74 -37.41 8.07
C GLU A 14 2.34 -37.12 8.62
N GLY A 15 2.18 -36.03 9.38
CA GLY A 15 0.92 -35.67 10.02
C GLY A 15 0.80 -34.17 10.25
N GLU A 16 -0.37 -33.64 9.88
CA GLU A 16 -0.79 -32.24 9.95
C GLU A 16 -0.67 -31.64 11.37
N LEU A 17 -0.49 -30.32 11.42
CA LEU A 17 -0.47 -29.52 12.65
C LEU A 17 -1.81 -29.64 13.39
N GLY A 18 -1.82 -30.34 14.54
CA GLY A 18 -2.96 -30.35 15.47
C GLY A 18 -3.38 -31.70 16.07
N ALA A 19 -2.70 -32.82 15.78
CA ALA A 19 -3.08 -34.12 16.33
C ALA A 19 -2.44 -34.41 17.70
N THR A 20 -3.27 -34.66 18.72
CA THR A 20 -2.85 -35.27 20.00
C THR A 20 -2.59 -36.76 19.79
N VAL A 21 -1.38 -37.22 20.14
CA VAL A 21 -1.00 -38.64 20.04
C VAL A 21 -1.14 -39.29 21.41
N ILE A 22 -2.03 -40.27 21.52
CA ILE A 22 -2.26 -41.06 22.74
C ILE A 22 -1.32 -42.27 22.73
N CYS A 23 -0.58 -42.51 23.81
CA CYS A 23 0.26 -43.70 23.94
C CYS A 23 -0.63 -44.96 24.04
N PRO A 24 -0.50 -45.95 23.14
CA PRO A 24 -1.42 -47.09 23.09
C PRO A 24 -1.28 -48.08 24.25
N ASP A 25 -0.18 -48.05 25.02
CA ASP A 25 0.03 -48.99 26.13
C ASP A 25 -0.51 -48.47 27.47
N CYS A 26 -0.64 -47.15 27.65
CA CYS A 26 -1.07 -46.57 28.92
C CYS A 26 -2.21 -45.54 28.79
N HIS A 27 -2.68 -45.27 27.56
CA HIS A 27 -3.78 -44.36 27.24
C HIS A 27 -3.69 -42.95 27.86
N LEU A 28 -2.50 -42.51 28.29
CA LEU A 28 -2.27 -41.16 28.77
C LEU A 28 -2.00 -40.23 27.59
N GLU A 29 -2.68 -39.09 27.56
CA GLU A 29 -2.37 -37.97 26.66
C GLU A 29 -0.99 -37.41 27.02
N GLU A 30 -0.09 -37.40 26.05
CA GLU A 30 1.24 -36.82 26.22
C GLU A 30 1.18 -35.32 25.90
N SER A 31 0.89 -34.50 26.91
CA SER A 31 1.17 -33.07 26.85
C SER A 31 2.68 -32.86 27.08
N THR A 32 3.41 -32.56 26.02
CA THR A 32 4.77 -32.03 26.18
C THR A 32 4.70 -30.61 26.72
N PHE A 33 4.94 -30.51 28.03
CA PHE A 33 5.42 -29.38 28.85
C PHE A 33 4.42 -28.69 29.81
N PRO A 34 4.93 -28.27 31.00
CA PRO A 34 4.17 -28.05 32.21
C PRO A 34 3.52 -26.66 32.25
N GLU A 35 2.41 -26.53 32.99
CA GLU A 35 1.97 -25.23 33.52
C GLU A 35 2.97 -24.74 34.58
N PRO A 36 3.37 -23.46 34.51
CA PRO A 36 3.71 -22.72 35.72
C PRO A 36 2.89 -21.43 35.82
N ASP A 37 2.37 -21.23 37.03
CA ASP A 37 1.86 -19.97 37.54
C ASP A 37 2.77 -18.78 37.22
N ASN A 38 2.16 -17.64 36.87
CA ASN A 38 2.71 -16.29 36.93
C ASN A 38 4.18 -16.13 36.49
N ALA A 39 4.42 -16.27 35.18
CA ALA A 39 5.59 -15.71 34.53
C ALA A 39 5.17 -15.12 33.18
N GLU A 40 5.64 -13.91 32.90
CA GLU A 40 5.44 -13.17 31.66
C GLU A 40 5.56 -14.08 30.44
N GLN A 41 4.56 -14.02 29.55
CA GLN A 41 4.54 -14.76 28.30
C GLN A 41 5.87 -14.58 27.54
N PRO A 42 6.58 -15.68 27.19
CA PRO A 42 7.82 -15.59 26.45
C PRO A 42 7.52 -15.19 25.00
N GLY A 43 7.71 -13.90 24.72
CA GLY A 43 8.07 -13.34 23.41
C GLY A 43 7.07 -13.55 22.29
N LEU A 44 6.12 -12.62 22.17
CA LEU A 44 5.61 -12.21 20.86
C LEU A 44 6.80 -12.10 19.90
N ILE A 45 6.81 -12.99 18.91
CA ILE A 45 7.76 -12.99 17.80
C ILE A 45 7.81 -11.54 17.28
N SER A 46 8.94 -10.86 17.49
CA SER A 46 9.04 -9.46 17.08
C SER A 46 9.14 -9.42 15.56
N GLU A 47 7.99 -9.35 14.87
CA GLU A 47 7.91 -9.12 13.42
C GLU A 47 8.75 -7.90 13.01
N LYS A 48 8.87 -6.92 13.92
CA LYS A 48 9.79 -5.78 13.83
C LYS A 48 11.25 -6.21 13.68
N GLY A 49 11.69 -7.19 14.45
CA GLY A 49 13.03 -7.79 14.36
C GLY A 49 13.26 -8.46 13.02
N PHE A 50 12.25 -9.11 12.42
CA PHE A 50 12.34 -9.66 11.07
C PHE A 50 12.42 -8.56 10.02
N TYR A 51 11.59 -7.52 10.12
CA TYR A 51 11.66 -6.40 9.20
C TYR A 51 13.03 -5.71 9.24
N VAL A 52 13.47 -5.25 10.42
CA VAL A 52 14.80 -4.61 10.59
C VAL A 52 15.91 -5.54 10.15
N ALA A 53 15.82 -6.82 10.54
CA ALA A 53 16.79 -7.79 10.11
C ALA A 53 16.84 -7.79 8.61
N PHE A 54 15.75 -7.95 7.85
CA PHE A 54 15.69 -8.22 6.41
C PHE A 54 15.59 -7.00 5.46
N THR A 55 15.37 -5.79 5.98
CA THR A 55 15.33 -4.53 5.21
C THR A 55 16.63 -4.30 4.43
N GLY A 56 16.52 -3.76 3.21
CA GLY A 56 17.66 -3.53 2.31
C GLY A 56 18.23 -4.79 1.66
N SER A 57 17.63 -5.97 1.82
CA SER A 57 18.04 -7.21 1.15
C SER A 57 17.79 -7.15 -0.37
N PRO A 58 18.83 -7.14 -1.22
CA PRO A 58 18.63 -7.14 -2.67
C PRO A 58 18.02 -8.45 -3.17
N SER A 59 18.22 -9.56 -2.43
CA SER A 59 17.67 -10.86 -2.79
C SER A 59 16.19 -11.00 -2.42
N LEU A 60 15.74 -10.36 -1.33
CA LEU A 60 14.31 -10.32 -0.99
C LEU A 60 13.54 -9.33 -1.85
N LEU A 61 14.10 -8.14 -2.10
CA LEU A 61 13.48 -7.13 -2.97
C LEU A 61 13.24 -7.67 -4.40
N LYS A 62 14.16 -8.52 -4.91
CA LYS A 62 14.00 -9.18 -6.21
C LYS A 62 12.85 -10.19 -6.27
N ILE A 63 12.48 -10.80 -5.15
CA ILE A 63 11.40 -11.80 -5.10
C ILE A 63 10.08 -11.21 -4.59
N ALA A 64 10.11 -10.07 -3.91
CA ALA A 64 8.91 -9.36 -3.45
C ALA A 64 7.97 -8.99 -4.61
N GLY A 65 8.51 -8.61 -5.77
CA GLY A 65 7.72 -8.32 -6.98
C GLY A 65 7.24 -9.54 -7.77
N LYS A 66 7.50 -10.78 -7.30
CA LYS A 66 7.15 -12.02 -8.03
C LYS A 66 6.67 -13.08 -7.05
N ARG A 67 5.35 -13.13 -6.76
CA ARG A 67 4.64 -14.10 -5.88
C ARG A 67 5.57 -15.19 -5.32
N PRO A 68 6.28 -14.92 -4.21
CA PRO A 68 7.47 -15.66 -3.86
C PRO A 68 7.14 -17.05 -3.31
N ASN A 69 7.71 -18.10 -3.93
CA ASN A 69 7.60 -19.46 -3.40
C ASN A 69 8.54 -19.67 -2.20
N ASP A 70 8.22 -20.64 -1.32
CA ASP A 70 8.99 -20.92 -0.10
C ASP A 70 10.47 -21.21 -0.40
N GLN A 71 10.76 -21.86 -1.52
CA GLN A 71 12.11 -22.20 -1.90
C GLN A 71 12.95 -20.95 -2.26
N SER A 72 12.32 -19.94 -2.84
CA SER A 72 12.93 -18.66 -3.19
C SER A 72 13.17 -17.81 -1.96
N ILE A 73 12.23 -17.81 -1.00
CA ILE A 73 12.37 -17.16 0.30
C ILE A 73 13.52 -17.82 1.08
N ARG A 74 13.56 -19.15 1.16
CA ARG A 74 14.67 -19.90 1.79
C ARG A 74 16.03 -19.55 1.19
N LYS A 75 16.13 -19.44 -0.13
CA LYS A 75 17.36 -19.01 -0.83
C LYS A 75 17.74 -17.57 -0.48
N ALA A 76 16.77 -16.65 -0.40
CA ALA A 76 17.01 -15.27 -0.04
C ALA A 76 17.47 -15.11 1.42
N VAL A 77 16.86 -15.88 2.33
CA VAL A 77 17.25 -15.95 3.74
C VAL A 77 18.68 -16.49 3.89
N GLY A 78 19.00 -17.62 3.26
CA GLY A 78 20.34 -18.21 3.34
C GLY A 78 21.43 -17.34 2.71
N LYS A 79 21.12 -16.55 1.67
CA LYS A 79 22.06 -15.55 1.13
C LYS A 79 22.36 -14.44 2.12
N ARG A 80 21.35 -14.03 2.89
CA ARG A 80 21.46 -12.91 3.82
C ARG A 80 22.04 -13.30 5.17
N GLU A 81 21.80 -14.53 5.59
CA GLU A 81 22.45 -15.17 6.74
C GLU A 81 23.98 -15.10 6.64
N LYS A 82 24.55 -15.27 5.44
CA LYS A 82 26.02 -15.21 5.23
C LYS A 82 26.64 -13.86 5.58
N GLY A 83 25.87 -12.76 5.53
CA GLY A 83 26.37 -11.40 5.73
C GLY A 83 25.74 -10.64 6.90
N HIS A 84 24.75 -11.20 7.61
CA HIS A 84 24.02 -10.47 8.65
C HIS A 84 23.83 -11.31 9.92
N GLN A 85 24.54 -10.95 11.00
CA GLN A 85 24.51 -11.69 12.26
C GLN A 85 23.10 -11.77 12.87
N GLY A 86 22.32 -10.69 12.76
CA GLY A 86 20.92 -10.70 13.23
C GLY A 86 20.03 -11.73 12.53
N VAL A 87 20.34 -12.14 11.29
CA VAL A 87 19.59 -13.21 10.60
C VAL A 87 20.00 -14.59 11.13
N LYS A 88 21.28 -14.80 11.44
CA LYS A 88 21.76 -16.04 12.09
C LYS A 88 21.11 -16.22 13.46
N ASP A 89 21.00 -15.15 14.24
CA ASP A 89 20.38 -15.19 15.55
C ASP A 89 18.87 -15.49 15.46
N LEU A 90 18.16 -14.93 14.48
CA LEU A 90 16.76 -15.26 14.22
C LEU A 90 16.57 -16.72 13.78
N ILE A 91 17.43 -17.26 12.91
CA ILE A 91 17.36 -18.66 12.48
C ILE A 91 17.67 -19.61 13.63
N ARG A 92 18.65 -19.27 14.48
CA ARG A 92 19.01 -20.06 15.67
C ARG A 92 17.88 -20.08 16.71
N ASN A 93 17.20 -18.95 16.90
CA ASN A 93 16.17 -18.82 17.95
C ASN A 93 14.80 -19.35 17.53
N TYR A 94 14.41 -19.22 16.26
CA TYR A 94 13.04 -19.53 15.80
C TYR A 94 12.97 -20.63 14.74
N GLY A 95 14.10 -21.05 14.19
CA GLY A 95 14.18 -22.02 13.10
C GLY A 95 13.87 -21.42 11.72
N ILE A 96 14.49 -21.99 10.69
CA ILE A 96 14.39 -21.47 9.31
C ILE A 96 12.95 -21.48 8.77
N THR A 97 12.12 -22.45 9.17
CA THR A 97 10.74 -22.57 8.68
C THR A 97 9.85 -21.44 9.21
N SER A 98 9.98 -21.10 10.49
CA SER A 98 9.26 -19.97 11.11
C SER A 98 9.71 -18.63 10.54
N VAL A 99 11.01 -18.46 10.29
CA VAL A 99 11.56 -17.27 9.62
C VAL A 99 11.00 -17.10 8.21
N VAL A 100 10.89 -18.19 7.44
CA VAL A 100 10.33 -18.17 6.08
C VAL A 100 8.84 -17.83 6.10
N ALA A 101 8.07 -18.39 7.04
CA ALA A 101 6.66 -18.08 7.19
C ALA A 101 6.42 -16.59 7.56
N ALA A 102 7.19 -16.06 8.52
CA ALA A 102 7.10 -14.65 8.90
C ALA A 102 7.49 -13.70 7.73
N ILE A 103 8.54 -14.04 6.98
CA ILE A 103 8.94 -13.25 5.81
C ILE A 103 7.89 -13.33 4.71
N ARG A 104 7.22 -14.47 4.51
CA ARG A 104 6.11 -14.58 3.55
C ARG A 104 5.00 -13.59 3.90
N VAL A 105 4.54 -13.56 5.16
CA VAL A 105 3.51 -12.60 5.61
C VAL A 105 3.95 -11.17 5.33
N LEU A 106 5.18 -10.80 5.71
CA LEU A 106 5.71 -9.45 5.48
C LEU A 106 5.87 -9.10 3.98
N LEU A 107 6.10 -10.10 3.12
CA LEU A 107 6.15 -9.91 1.67
C LEU A 107 4.76 -9.76 1.06
N ASP A 108 3.78 -10.55 1.51
CA ASP A 108 2.38 -10.46 1.08
C ASP A 108 1.78 -9.10 1.46
N ASP A 109 2.18 -8.55 2.61
CA ASP A 109 1.79 -7.23 3.09
C ASP A 109 2.60 -6.06 2.50
N ASN A 110 3.46 -6.34 1.50
CA ASN A 110 4.30 -5.35 0.80
C ASN A 110 5.18 -4.48 1.72
N VAL A 111 5.49 -4.96 2.93
CA VAL A 111 6.21 -4.17 3.94
C VAL A 111 7.64 -3.88 3.49
N PHE A 112 8.27 -4.77 2.73
CA PHE A 112 9.63 -4.55 2.22
C PHE A 112 9.71 -3.68 0.96
N THR A 113 8.59 -3.46 0.26
CA THR A 113 8.51 -2.74 -1.01
C THR A 113 7.83 -1.38 -0.89
N CYS A 114 6.93 -1.22 0.09
CA CYS A 114 6.19 0.01 0.36
C CYS A 114 6.55 0.57 1.74
N THR A 115 7.16 1.76 1.76
CA THR A 115 7.51 2.48 2.99
C THR A 115 6.27 2.84 3.81
N GLU A 116 5.13 3.11 3.16
CA GLU A 116 3.87 3.39 3.84
C GLU A 116 3.28 2.13 4.51
N SER A 117 3.33 0.97 3.85
CA SER A 117 2.93 -0.30 4.47
C SER A 117 3.85 -0.66 5.65
N ALA A 118 5.15 -0.39 5.51
CA ALA A 118 6.11 -0.54 6.60
C ALA A 118 5.84 0.42 7.77
N SER A 119 5.46 1.66 7.50
CA SER A 119 5.19 2.67 8.52
C SER A 119 3.86 2.44 9.24
N ARG A 120 2.83 1.92 8.54
CA ARG A 120 1.58 1.47 9.15
C ARG A 120 1.79 0.28 10.07
N ARG A 121 2.64 -0.69 9.67
CA ARG A 121 2.88 -1.92 10.45
C ARG A 121 3.93 -1.76 11.55
N PHE A 122 4.91 -0.87 11.37
CA PHE A 122 5.93 -0.55 12.36
C PHE A 122 6.08 0.97 12.57
N PRO A 123 5.07 1.64 13.14
CA PRO A 123 5.10 3.10 13.34
C PRO A 123 6.33 3.57 14.12
N ASN A 124 6.77 2.75 15.08
CA ASN A 124 7.93 3.02 15.94
C ASN A 124 9.30 2.94 15.23
N LEU A 125 9.35 2.56 13.94
CA LEU A 125 10.57 2.62 13.12
C LEU A 125 10.67 3.89 12.28
N PHE A 126 9.60 4.68 12.22
CA PHE A 126 9.50 5.89 11.42
C PHE A 126 9.03 7.05 12.32
N PRO A 127 9.94 7.72 13.03
CA PRO A 127 9.59 8.88 13.85
C PRO A 127 8.94 9.96 12.97
N LYS A 128 7.74 10.42 13.34
CA LYS A 128 7.12 11.61 12.76
C LYS A 128 7.81 12.84 13.33
N GLU A 129 8.79 13.38 12.63
CA GLU A 129 9.32 14.71 12.91
C GLU A 129 9.14 15.60 11.67
N GLN A 130 8.43 16.71 11.92
CA GLN A 130 8.22 17.89 11.06
C GLN A 130 7.04 17.85 10.07
N ILE A 131 5.83 17.76 10.64
CA ILE A 131 4.68 18.54 10.13
C ILE A 131 4.76 19.89 10.84
N LEU A 132 5.34 20.90 10.18
CA LEU A 132 5.18 22.31 10.57
C LEU A 132 5.13 23.16 9.29
N ASN A 133 3.98 23.80 9.12
CA ASN A 133 3.73 25.07 8.43
C ASN A 133 3.50 25.04 6.91
N CYS A 134 2.26 24.73 6.51
CA CYS A 134 1.61 25.31 5.33
C CYS A 134 0.11 25.53 5.59
N GLU A 135 -0.23 26.18 6.70
CA GLU A 135 -1.49 26.92 6.82
C GLU A 135 -1.19 28.23 7.58
N GLU A 136 -1.97 29.26 7.26
CA GLU A 136 -1.90 30.65 7.74
C GLU A 136 -0.93 31.60 7.03
N GLY A 137 -1.49 32.30 6.04
CA GLY A 137 -0.91 33.52 5.51
C GLY A 137 -1.85 34.25 4.57
N GLN A 138 -3.04 34.66 5.03
CA GLN A 138 -3.70 35.93 4.70
C GLN A 138 -5.13 35.99 5.26
N GLU A 139 -5.38 36.86 6.24
CA GLU A 139 -6.27 38.00 6.00
C GLU A 139 -6.19 39.03 7.13
N THR A 140 -5.84 40.26 6.75
CA THR A 140 -6.13 41.46 7.53
C THR A 140 -7.53 41.96 7.18
N ALA A 141 -8.40 41.95 8.20
CA ALA A 141 -9.44 42.92 8.55
C ALA A 141 -10.51 43.37 7.51
N ALA A 142 -11.75 43.06 7.93
CA ALA A 142 -12.97 43.90 7.96
C ALA A 142 -14.05 43.69 6.88
N GLY A 143 -15.23 43.25 7.33
CA GLY A 143 -16.51 43.77 6.83
C GLY A 143 -17.59 42.78 6.35
N ASP A 144 -18.38 42.29 7.31
CA ASP A 144 -19.85 42.16 7.28
C ASP A 144 -20.59 41.03 6.49
N SER A 145 -21.25 40.18 7.30
CA SER A 145 -22.60 39.61 7.22
C SER A 145 -23.17 39.03 5.89
N SER A 146 -23.44 37.71 5.87
CA SER A 146 -24.82 37.15 5.88
C SER A 146 -24.86 35.63 5.53
N THR A 147 -25.36 34.86 6.51
CA THR A 147 -26.11 33.59 6.45
C THR A 147 -26.38 32.88 5.10
N LYS A 148 -25.92 31.62 4.97
CA LYS A 148 -26.70 30.38 4.66
C LYS A 148 -25.79 29.21 4.21
N GLU A 149 -25.75 28.12 4.98
CA GLU A 149 -25.33 26.75 4.57
C GLU A 149 -26.13 25.79 5.47
N ILE A 150 -27.11 25.00 5.00
CA ILE A 150 -27.11 23.87 4.05
C ILE A 150 -26.24 22.70 4.52
N GLU A 151 -26.91 21.56 4.64
CA GLU A 151 -26.52 20.31 5.26
C GLU A 151 -25.20 19.72 4.74
N ARG A 152 -24.44 19.16 5.69
CA ARG A 152 -23.33 18.24 5.44
C ARG A 152 -23.89 16.92 4.91
N VAL A 153 -23.43 16.52 3.73
CA VAL A 153 -23.44 15.12 3.30
C VAL A 153 -22.00 14.76 2.98
N ASP A 154 -21.52 13.76 3.69
CA ASP A 154 -20.16 13.24 3.66
C ASP A 154 -19.80 12.70 2.26
N GLY A 155 -18.73 13.22 1.69
CA GLY A 155 -18.12 12.74 0.45
C GLY A 155 -16.64 12.51 0.68
N GLU A 156 -16.30 11.34 1.23
CA GLU A 156 -14.92 10.84 1.27
C GLU A 156 -14.42 10.63 -0.17
N CYS A 157 -13.55 11.52 -0.62
CA CYS A 157 -12.78 11.35 -1.84
C CYS A 157 -11.68 10.32 -1.56
N ASN A 158 -11.97 9.04 -1.80
CA ASN A 158 -10.98 7.97 -1.73
C ASN A 158 -9.94 8.18 -2.83
N GLN A 159 -8.69 8.42 -2.41
CA GLN A 159 -7.51 8.41 -3.27
C GLN A 159 -7.35 7.01 -3.90
N PRO A 160 -7.18 6.90 -5.23
CA PRO A 160 -6.83 5.63 -5.84
C PRO A 160 -5.34 5.36 -5.59
N ASN A 161 -5.05 4.45 -4.66
CA ASN A 161 -3.72 3.87 -4.50
C ASN A 161 -3.36 3.00 -5.71
N GLU A 162 -2.15 3.26 -6.20
CA GLU A 162 -1.44 2.69 -7.33
C GLU A 162 -1.48 1.16 -7.46
N THR A 163 -1.56 0.69 -8.70
CA THR A 163 -0.65 -0.36 -9.20
C THR A 163 -0.19 -0.02 -10.61
N ALA A 164 0.76 0.91 -10.75
CA ALA A 164 1.51 1.12 -11.97
C ALA A 164 2.94 0.60 -11.77
N ASP A 165 3.08 -0.72 -11.88
CA ASP A 165 4.40 -1.36 -11.95
C ASP A 165 5.09 -0.89 -13.25
N GLY A 166 6.15 -0.09 -13.10
CA GLY A 166 7.17 0.10 -14.13
C GLY A 166 6.99 1.28 -15.09
N PHE A 167 6.72 2.49 -14.60
CA PHE A 167 7.09 3.67 -15.40
C PHE A 167 8.62 3.77 -15.49
N GLY A 168 9.18 3.92 -16.69
CA GLY A 168 10.60 3.91 -16.99
C GLY A 168 11.43 5.06 -16.40
N GLY A 169 10.97 5.72 -15.33
CA GLY A 169 11.62 6.85 -14.66
C GLY A 169 13.06 6.58 -14.26
N LYS A 170 13.43 5.33 -13.97
CA LYS A 170 14.80 4.95 -13.58
C LYS A 170 15.88 5.24 -14.63
N ARG A 171 15.53 5.50 -15.91
CA ARG A 171 16.49 5.85 -16.97
C ARG A 171 16.44 7.32 -17.42
N ALA A 172 15.46 8.10 -17.01
CA ALA A 172 15.29 9.48 -17.50
C ALA A 172 16.15 10.49 -16.74
N TYR A 173 16.32 10.32 -15.42
CA TYR A 173 16.94 11.33 -14.55
C TYR A 173 18.46 11.50 -14.68
N PRO A 174 19.26 10.44 -14.89
CA PRO A 174 20.69 10.63 -15.17
C PRO A 174 20.93 11.50 -16.41
N ASN A 175 20.04 11.39 -17.42
CA ASN A 175 20.13 12.22 -18.62
C ASN A 175 19.68 13.67 -18.36
N MET A 176 18.70 13.89 -17.49
CA MET A 176 18.30 15.25 -17.08
C MET A 176 19.39 15.95 -16.28
N GLN A 177 20.03 15.24 -15.33
CA GLN A 177 21.13 15.81 -14.55
C GLN A 177 22.30 16.19 -15.47
N LEU A 178 22.70 15.30 -16.38
CA LEU A 178 23.76 15.59 -17.35
C LEU A 178 23.41 16.81 -18.21
N LEU A 179 22.19 16.86 -18.76
CA LEU A 179 21.75 17.99 -19.58
C LEU A 179 21.80 19.32 -18.82
N LEU A 180 21.40 19.32 -17.54
CA LEU A 180 21.44 20.48 -16.67
C LEU A 180 22.87 20.91 -16.34
N GLU A 181 23.78 19.97 -16.05
CA GLU A 181 25.20 20.26 -15.79
C GLU A 181 25.87 20.89 -17.02
N HIS A 182 25.55 20.39 -18.22
CA HIS A 182 25.99 20.98 -19.49
C HIS A 182 25.42 22.38 -19.74
N ALA A 183 24.13 22.61 -19.46
CA ALA A 183 23.52 23.94 -19.57
C ALA A 183 24.17 24.95 -18.61
N CYS A 184 24.41 24.54 -17.35
CA CYS A 184 25.09 25.38 -16.36
C CYS A 184 26.53 25.70 -16.78
N PHE A 185 27.26 24.74 -17.33
CA PHE A 185 28.63 24.95 -17.79
C PHE A 185 28.70 25.91 -19.00
N GLU A 186 27.79 25.78 -19.97
CA GLU A 186 27.72 26.71 -21.11
C GLU A 186 27.38 28.14 -20.67
N PHE A 187 26.48 28.29 -19.70
CA PHE A 187 26.24 29.59 -19.04
C PHE A 187 27.49 30.10 -18.34
N GLY A 188 28.17 29.23 -17.58
CA GLY A 188 29.40 29.58 -16.85
C GLY A 188 30.52 30.07 -17.76
N GLN A 189 30.68 29.47 -18.95
CA GLN A 189 31.66 29.92 -19.94
C GLN A 189 31.38 31.34 -20.46
N ARG A 190 30.11 31.70 -20.60
CA ARG A 190 29.70 33.02 -21.11
C ARG A 190 29.80 34.11 -20.04
N GLU A 191 29.24 33.84 -18.87
CA GLU A 191 29.00 34.87 -17.85
C GLU A 191 29.98 34.81 -16.68
N MET A 192 30.70 33.69 -16.50
CA MET A 192 31.34 33.33 -15.22
C MET A 192 32.75 32.74 -15.34
N GLN A 193 33.48 33.07 -16.40
CA GLN A 193 34.77 32.44 -16.71
C GLN A 193 35.79 32.53 -15.54
N GLN A 194 35.80 33.62 -14.79
CA GLN A 194 36.71 33.79 -13.64
C GLN A 194 36.45 32.80 -12.50
N GLU A 195 35.19 32.42 -12.26
CA GLU A 195 34.86 31.43 -11.23
C GLU A 195 35.11 30.01 -11.75
N LEU A 196 34.90 29.75 -13.04
CA LEU A 196 35.28 28.49 -13.68
C LEU A 196 36.79 28.22 -13.60
N ASP A 197 37.60 29.23 -13.86
CA ASP A 197 39.06 29.15 -13.76
C ASP A 197 39.51 28.84 -12.32
N LYS A 198 38.79 29.40 -11.33
CA LYS A 198 39.03 29.13 -9.90
C LYS A 198 38.62 27.72 -9.48
N TRP A 199 37.60 27.16 -10.12
CA TRP A 199 37.17 25.77 -9.90
C TRP A 199 38.04 24.76 -10.65
N ASP A 200 38.98 25.21 -11.49
CA ASP A 200 39.86 24.36 -12.33
C ASP A 200 39.06 23.34 -13.16
N CYS A 201 37.89 23.77 -13.66
CA CYS A 201 36.94 22.91 -14.34
C CYS A 201 37.07 23.06 -15.87
N SER A 202 37.54 22.00 -16.53
CA SER A 202 37.73 21.97 -17.98
C SER A 202 36.54 21.38 -18.76
N CYS A 203 35.56 20.79 -18.09
CA CYS A 203 34.37 20.21 -18.72
C CYS A 203 33.13 20.32 -17.82
N ALA A 204 31.95 20.11 -18.41
CA ALA A 204 30.66 20.24 -17.72
C ALA A 204 30.48 19.23 -16.59
N GLU A 205 31.01 18.02 -16.75
CA GLU A 205 30.92 16.92 -15.79
C GLU A 205 31.83 17.11 -14.57
N ALA A 206 32.75 18.09 -14.61
CA ALA A 206 33.66 18.40 -13.51
C ALA A 206 32.93 19.09 -12.34
N VAL A 207 31.79 19.74 -12.59
CA VAL A 207 31.01 20.47 -11.58
C VAL A 207 29.63 19.84 -11.45
N SER A 208 29.34 19.32 -10.26
CA SER A 208 28.04 18.69 -9.99
C SER A 208 26.92 19.73 -9.95
N LEU A 209 25.71 19.33 -10.37
CA LEU A 209 24.52 20.18 -10.32
C LEU A 209 24.29 20.85 -8.94
N PRO A 210 24.43 20.17 -7.78
CA PRO A 210 24.32 20.83 -6.47
C PRO A 210 25.28 21.99 -6.27
N THR A 211 26.50 21.89 -6.81
CA THR A 211 27.52 22.95 -6.71
C THR A 211 27.08 24.20 -7.47
N TRP A 212 26.53 24.00 -8.68
CA TRP A 212 25.92 25.07 -9.47
C TRP A 212 24.75 25.74 -8.74
N ILE A 213 23.85 24.93 -8.18
CA ILE A 213 22.68 25.44 -7.45
C ILE A 213 23.09 26.26 -6.21
N GLU A 214 24.06 25.77 -5.44
CA GLU A 214 24.59 26.50 -4.27
C GLU A 214 25.21 27.84 -4.68
N PHE A 215 25.95 27.83 -5.79
CA PHE A 215 26.56 29.03 -6.33
C PHE A 215 25.52 30.08 -6.78
N PHE A 216 24.53 29.68 -7.58
CA PHE A 216 23.47 30.59 -8.05
C PHE A 216 22.65 31.14 -6.88
N THR A 217 22.42 30.33 -5.84
CA THR A 217 21.74 30.76 -4.62
C THR A 217 22.54 31.82 -3.86
N LYS A 218 23.87 31.65 -3.73
CA LYS A 218 24.72 32.58 -2.97
C LYS A 218 24.92 33.91 -3.69
N ASN A 219 25.13 33.85 -5.01
CA ASN A 219 25.56 35.01 -5.79
C ASN A 219 24.40 35.73 -6.49
N LYS A 220 23.17 35.21 -6.39
CA LYS A 220 21.96 35.83 -6.94
C LYS A 220 22.06 36.14 -8.44
N THR A 221 22.87 35.38 -9.16
CA THR A 221 23.23 35.66 -10.57
C THR A 221 22.07 35.48 -11.54
N LEU A 222 21.04 34.72 -11.14
CA LEU A 222 19.83 34.49 -11.93
C LEU A 222 18.61 35.24 -11.36
N GLU A 223 18.78 36.03 -10.29
CA GLU A 223 17.70 36.82 -9.71
C GLU A 223 17.37 38.03 -10.60
N THR A 224 16.09 38.17 -10.93
CA THR A 224 15.49 39.34 -11.57
C THR A 224 14.35 39.86 -10.68
N GLU A 225 13.92 41.10 -10.89
CA GLU A 225 12.79 41.68 -10.12
C GLU A 225 11.52 40.81 -10.21
N ASP A 226 11.31 40.14 -11.34
CA ASP A 226 10.14 39.32 -11.60
C ASP A 226 10.19 37.91 -10.97
N ASN A 227 11.39 37.38 -10.66
CA ASN A 227 11.57 35.98 -10.23
C ASN A 227 12.10 35.81 -8.80
N ALA A 228 12.40 36.91 -8.08
CA ALA A 228 13.04 36.87 -6.76
C ALA A 228 12.28 36.00 -5.73
N GLY A 229 10.95 35.89 -5.84
CA GLY A 229 10.12 35.05 -4.96
C GLY A 229 10.05 33.57 -5.37
N SER A 230 10.23 33.25 -6.66
CA SER A 230 10.06 31.88 -7.19
C SER A 230 11.39 31.17 -7.43
N LEU A 231 12.47 31.91 -7.69
CA LEU A 231 13.80 31.36 -8.00
C LEU A 231 14.35 30.41 -6.92
N PRO A 232 14.24 30.70 -5.61
CA PRO A 232 14.73 29.76 -4.58
C PRO A 232 14.01 28.40 -4.64
N ASN A 233 12.71 28.41 -4.92
CA ASN A 233 11.91 27.19 -5.06
C ASN A 233 12.29 26.42 -6.34
N LEU A 234 12.56 27.14 -7.43
CA LEU A 234 13.05 26.57 -8.67
C LEU A 234 14.41 25.88 -8.49
N LEU A 235 15.38 26.59 -7.91
CA LEU A 235 16.72 26.10 -7.62
C LEU A 235 16.69 24.90 -6.67
N SER A 236 15.87 24.95 -5.62
CA SER A 236 15.64 23.83 -4.70
C SER A 236 15.08 22.62 -5.44
N SER A 237 14.08 22.82 -6.31
CA SER A 237 13.51 21.73 -7.12
C SER A 237 14.54 21.12 -8.07
N VAL A 238 15.32 21.92 -8.78
CA VAL A 238 16.36 21.43 -9.68
C VAL A 238 17.45 20.69 -8.89
N GLY A 239 17.86 21.20 -7.73
CA GLY A 239 18.79 20.53 -6.83
C GLY A 239 18.29 19.17 -6.32
N ARG A 240 16.97 19.00 -6.17
CA ARG A 240 16.38 17.70 -5.80
C ARG A 240 16.54 16.63 -6.89
N ILE A 241 16.74 16.99 -8.16
CA ILE A 241 16.97 16.01 -9.25
C ILE A 241 18.21 15.15 -8.93
N HIS A 242 19.26 15.77 -8.38
CA HIS A 242 20.44 15.05 -7.93
C HIS A 242 20.11 13.99 -6.84
N ASN A 243 19.27 14.37 -5.86
CA ASN A 243 18.84 13.45 -4.81
C ASN A 243 17.98 12.30 -5.36
N VAL A 244 17.13 12.57 -6.34
CA VAL A 244 16.33 11.54 -7.04
C VAL A 244 17.24 10.54 -7.76
N VAL A 245 18.29 11.03 -8.44
CA VAL A 245 19.25 10.18 -9.15
C VAL A 245 20.06 9.32 -8.18
N ILE A 246 20.61 9.91 -7.12
CA ILE A 246 21.42 9.20 -6.13
C ILE A 246 20.60 8.14 -5.39
N HIS A 247 19.42 8.50 -4.89
CA HIS A 247 18.61 7.63 -4.05
C HIS A 247 17.64 6.74 -4.86
N ARG A 248 17.63 6.88 -6.19
CA ARG A 248 16.74 6.14 -7.11
C ARG A 248 15.28 6.18 -6.68
N LEU A 249 14.83 7.37 -6.29
CA LEU A 249 13.45 7.57 -5.86
C LEU A 249 12.51 7.26 -7.03
N ASN A 250 11.48 6.45 -6.75
CA ASN A 250 10.38 6.31 -7.71
C ASN A 250 9.56 7.59 -7.61
N LEU A 251 9.50 8.34 -8.69
CA LEU A 251 8.65 9.51 -8.80
C LEU A 251 7.36 9.12 -9.50
N ASN A 252 6.25 9.67 -9.02
CA ASN A 252 4.98 9.54 -9.73
C ASN A 252 4.98 10.46 -10.97
N PHE A 253 4.01 10.25 -11.85
CA PHE A 253 3.96 10.95 -13.13
C PHE A 253 3.83 12.48 -12.97
N LEU A 254 3.07 12.93 -11.97
CA LEU A 254 2.89 14.36 -11.68
C LEU A 254 4.21 15.02 -11.26
N GLU A 255 4.96 14.34 -10.40
CA GLU A 255 6.29 14.78 -9.97
C GLU A 255 7.26 14.87 -11.16
N VAL A 256 7.26 13.87 -12.05
CA VAL A 256 8.08 13.89 -13.28
C VAL A 256 7.77 15.12 -14.13
N ASN A 257 6.48 15.41 -14.33
CA ASN A 257 6.04 16.56 -15.12
C ASN A 257 6.45 17.88 -14.47
N GLN A 258 6.33 18.00 -13.14
CA GLN A 258 6.75 19.19 -12.43
C GLN A 258 8.27 19.41 -12.51
N PHE A 259 9.07 18.36 -12.40
CA PHE A 259 10.52 18.46 -12.58
C PHE A 259 10.90 18.92 -13.98
N LEU A 260 10.19 18.45 -15.02
CA LEU A 260 10.43 18.88 -16.40
C LEU A 260 10.09 20.34 -16.62
N LYS A 261 8.97 20.82 -16.06
CA LYS A 261 8.61 22.25 -16.10
C LYS A 261 9.67 23.13 -15.43
N ASN A 262 10.11 22.71 -14.24
CA ASN A 262 11.15 23.42 -13.50
C ASN A 262 12.50 23.37 -14.25
N THR A 263 12.81 22.25 -14.91
CA THR A 263 14.01 22.12 -15.74
C THR A 263 13.97 23.06 -16.94
N GLU A 264 12.84 23.13 -17.66
CA GLU A 264 12.65 24.04 -18.79
C GLU A 264 12.76 25.51 -18.37
N GLU A 265 12.11 25.89 -17.26
CA GLU A 265 12.18 27.25 -16.73
C GLU A 265 13.62 27.60 -16.32
N PHE A 266 14.33 26.69 -15.68
CA PHE A 266 15.72 26.89 -15.29
C PHE A 266 16.65 27.07 -16.50
N ILE A 267 16.52 26.23 -17.53
CA ILE A 267 17.31 26.35 -18.76
C ILE A 267 17.00 27.66 -19.49
N ARG A 268 15.74 28.12 -19.45
CA ARG A 268 15.35 29.44 -19.98
C ARG A 268 16.05 30.58 -19.25
N LEU A 269 16.24 30.49 -17.93
CA LEU A 269 16.98 31.49 -17.16
C LEU A 269 18.49 31.48 -17.45
N LEU A 270 19.05 30.31 -17.76
CA LEU A 270 20.44 30.17 -18.20
C LEU A 270 20.66 30.69 -19.63
N ASP A 271 19.59 31.04 -20.37
CA ASP A 271 19.64 31.50 -21.76
C ASP A 271 20.47 30.56 -22.66
N THR A 272 20.23 29.25 -22.57
CA THR A 272 20.94 28.23 -23.36
C THR A 272 19.98 27.54 -24.34
N PRO A 273 19.78 28.10 -25.56
CA PRO A 273 18.70 27.69 -26.46
C PRO A 273 18.82 26.24 -26.94
N LEU A 274 20.05 25.72 -27.08
CA LEU A 274 20.28 24.34 -27.52
C LEU A 274 19.67 23.30 -26.56
N TYR A 275 19.80 23.50 -25.25
CA TYR A 275 19.22 22.60 -24.26
C TYR A 275 17.72 22.83 -24.07
N LEU A 276 17.25 24.06 -24.30
CA LEU A 276 15.82 24.37 -24.29
C LEU A 276 15.08 23.61 -25.40
N ASP A 277 15.64 23.61 -26.61
CA ASP A 277 15.12 22.89 -27.77
C ASP A 277 15.13 21.36 -27.57
N ALA A 278 16.01 20.85 -26.71
CA ALA A 278 16.06 19.43 -26.36
C ALA A 278 15.01 19.04 -25.30
N VAL A 279 14.78 19.88 -24.28
CA VAL A 279 13.88 19.58 -23.15
C VAL A 279 12.41 19.85 -23.51
N LYS A 280 12.14 20.90 -24.26
CA LYS A 280 10.76 21.32 -24.56
C LYS A 280 9.92 20.24 -25.26
N PRO A 281 10.39 19.57 -26.34
CA PRO A 281 9.63 18.48 -26.97
C PRO A 281 9.41 17.28 -26.04
N LEU A 282 10.36 17.02 -25.14
CA LEU A 282 10.23 15.96 -24.14
C LEU A 282 9.11 16.27 -23.14
N ARG A 283 9.04 17.52 -22.64
CA ARG A 283 7.97 17.97 -21.75
C ARG A 283 6.61 17.87 -22.44
N GLU A 284 6.48 18.43 -23.65
CA GLU A 284 5.21 18.44 -24.40
C GLU A 284 4.69 17.02 -24.62
N ARG A 285 5.57 16.08 -24.98
CA ARG A 285 5.19 14.68 -25.16
C ARG A 285 4.75 14.01 -23.86
N ILE A 286 5.39 14.32 -22.74
CA ILE A 286 5.03 13.76 -21.42
C ILE A 286 3.69 14.34 -20.94
N GLU A 287 3.43 15.62 -21.16
CA GLU A 287 2.13 16.23 -20.88
C GLU A 287 1.01 15.63 -21.73
N GLU A 288 1.26 15.38 -23.02
CA GLU A 288 0.29 14.71 -23.89
C GLU A 288 -0.05 13.30 -23.39
N VAL A 289 0.97 12.51 -23.03
CA VAL A 289 0.78 11.17 -22.46
C VAL A 289 0.00 11.23 -21.15
N LEU A 290 0.24 12.23 -20.30
CA LEU A 290 -0.53 12.42 -19.05
C LEU A 290 -2.01 12.68 -19.33
N LEU A 291 -2.29 13.58 -20.27
CA LEU A 291 -3.65 13.94 -20.64
C LEU A 291 -4.41 12.74 -21.21
N MET A 292 -3.75 11.91 -22.02
CA MET A 292 -4.33 10.65 -22.52
C MET A 292 -4.59 9.65 -21.38
N ALA A 293 -3.59 9.40 -20.54
CA ALA A 293 -3.71 8.44 -19.43
C ALA A 293 -4.83 8.81 -18.45
N ASN A 294 -5.00 10.10 -18.14
CA ASN A 294 -6.07 10.58 -17.27
C ASN A 294 -7.46 10.37 -17.89
N ARG A 295 -7.60 10.58 -19.21
CA ARG A 295 -8.87 10.31 -19.91
C ARG A 295 -9.21 8.82 -19.91
N ASP A 296 -8.21 7.98 -20.17
CA ASP A 296 -8.38 6.53 -20.19
C ASP A 296 -8.77 6.01 -18.80
N ALA A 297 -8.10 6.48 -17.75
CA ALA A 297 -8.43 6.14 -16.36
C ALA A 297 -9.87 6.52 -16.01
N ALA A 298 -10.30 7.75 -16.34
CA ALA A 298 -11.67 8.20 -16.11
C ALA A 298 -12.70 7.35 -16.87
N SER A 299 -12.40 6.99 -18.13
CA SER A 299 -13.27 6.12 -18.93
C SER A 299 -13.40 4.72 -18.30
N ILE A 300 -12.29 4.14 -17.85
CA ILE A 300 -12.28 2.82 -17.20
C ILE A 300 -13.10 2.85 -15.90
N HIS A 301 -12.93 3.89 -15.08
CA HIS A 301 -13.71 4.05 -13.85
C HIS A 301 -15.21 4.15 -14.14
N ASN A 302 -15.62 5.01 -15.06
CA ASN A 302 -17.03 5.16 -15.43
C ASN A 302 -17.64 3.86 -15.96
N GLU A 303 -16.90 3.09 -16.76
CA GLU A 303 -17.35 1.78 -17.24
C GLU A 303 -17.48 0.76 -16.11
N ALA A 304 -16.53 0.74 -15.19
CA ALA A 304 -16.56 -0.13 -14.02
C ALA A 304 -17.74 0.21 -13.11
N ASP A 305 -17.95 1.48 -12.80
CA ASP A 305 -19.05 1.96 -11.96
C ASP A 305 -20.41 1.62 -12.58
N GLY A 306 -20.55 1.80 -13.90
CA GLY A 306 -21.75 1.39 -14.63
C GLY A 306 -22.04 -0.11 -14.51
N LYS A 307 -21.01 -0.96 -14.65
CA LYS A 307 -21.14 -2.42 -14.48
C LYS A 307 -21.48 -2.82 -13.04
N VAL A 308 -20.90 -2.15 -12.05
CA VAL A 308 -21.19 -2.39 -10.63
C VAL A 308 -22.64 -2.05 -10.33
N ALA A 309 -23.14 -0.89 -10.80
CA ALA A 309 -24.53 -0.49 -10.62
C ALA A 309 -25.51 -1.47 -11.29
N GLU A 310 -25.18 -2.00 -12.47
CA GLU A 310 -25.99 -3.02 -13.13
C GLU A 310 -26.07 -4.32 -12.30
N ILE A 311 -24.94 -4.77 -11.74
CA ILE A 311 -24.89 -5.95 -10.86
C ILE A 311 -25.74 -5.74 -9.60
N GLU A 312 -25.67 -4.54 -9.00
CA GLU A 312 -26.49 -4.20 -7.83
C GLU A 312 -27.99 -4.24 -8.14
N ALA A 313 -28.42 -3.66 -9.26
CA ALA A 313 -29.81 -3.72 -9.71
C ALA A 313 -30.28 -5.17 -9.95
N GLN A 314 -29.42 -6.02 -10.52
CA GLN A 314 -29.72 -7.45 -10.70
C GLN A 314 -29.86 -8.18 -9.35
N ARG A 315 -28.98 -7.89 -8.39
CA ARG A 315 -29.05 -8.47 -7.03
C ARG A 315 -30.34 -8.09 -6.32
N GLU A 316 -30.75 -6.82 -6.39
CA GLU A 316 -32.02 -6.38 -5.80
C GLU A 316 -33.23 -7.07 -6.42
N ARG A 317 -33.22 -7.25 -7.75
CA ARG A 317 -34.28 -7.97 -8.44
C ARG A 317 -34.37 -9.41 -7.97
N LEU A 318 -33.22 -10.11 -7.90
CA LEU A 318 -33.17 -11.49 -7.41
C LEU A 318 -33.63 -11.60 -5.96
N ASN A 319 -33.27 -10.65 -5.10
CA ASN A 319 -33.73 -10.62 -3.71
C ASN A 319 -35.27 -10.49 -3.62
N ARG A 320 -35.87 -9.61 -4.45
CA ARG A 320 -37.33 -9.48 -4.53
C ARG A 320 -38.02 -10.77 -5.01
N GLU A 321 -37.43 -11.46 -5.97
CA GLU A 321 -37.92 -12.76 -6.45
C GLU A 321 -37.82 -13.83 -5.35
N GLU A 322 -36.68 -13.89 -4.64
CA GLU A 322 -36.47 -14.81 -3.53
C GLU A 322 -37.48 -14.60 -2.39
N GLU A 323 -37.72 -13.35 -1.99
CA GLU A 323 -38.74 -13.01 -1.00
C GLU A 323 -40.15 -13.40 -1.44
N GLY A 324 -40.46 -13.26 -2.73
CA GLY A 324 -41.73 -13.72 -3.31
C GLY A 324 -41.91 -15.24 -3.18
N VAL A 325 -40.87 -16.01 -3.48
CA VAL A 325 -40.87 -17.47 -3.33
C VAL A 325 -41.04 -17.88 -1.87
N LYS A 326 -40.32 -17.22 -0.94
CA LYS A 326 -40.46 -17.47 0.50
C LYS A 326 -41.89 -17.21 0.98
N ARG A 327 -42.48 -16.06 0.63
CA ARG A 327 -43.88 -15.73 0.98
C ARG A 327 -44.85 -16.78 0.46
N HIS A 328 -44.77 -17.14 -0.82
CA HIS A 328 -45.67 -18.14 -1.40
C HIS A 328 -45.56 -19.50 -0.70
N ARG A 329 -44.33 -19.92 -0.35
CA ARG A 329 -44.11 -21.15 0.41
C ARG A 329 -44.78 -21.06 1.78
N ASP A 330 -44.57 -19.96 2.51
CA ASP A 330 -45.07 -19.80 3.87
C ASP A 330 -46.62 -19.73 3.87
N GLU A 331 -47.22 -19.02 2.91
CA GLU A 331 -48.68 -19.01 2.68
C GLU A 331 -49.22 -20.41 2.36
N SER A 332 -48.50 -21.20 1.55
CA SER A 332 -48.90 -22.57 1.23
C SER A 332 -48.88 -23.47 2.47
N LEU A 333 -47.87 -23.32 3.34
CA LEU A 333 -47.79 -24.06 4.60
C LEU A 333 -48.92 -23.66 5.57
N ASP A 334 -49.23 -22.37 5.68
CA ASP A 334 -50.33 -21.87 6.50
C ASP A 334 -51.69 -22.37 5.99
N ASN A 335 -51.91 -22.38 4.68
CA ASN A 335 -53.12 -22.93 4.07
C ASN A 335 -53.30 -24.42 4.37
N ILE A 336 -52.22 -25.21 4.29
CA ILE A 336 -52.23 -26.64 4.66
C ILE A 336 -52.58 -26.80 6.13
N ARG A 337 -51.93 -26.05 7.02
CA ARG A 337 -52.21 -26.08 8.45
C ARG A 337 -53.67 -25.76 8.77
N ASN A 338 -54.21 -24.68 8.20
CA ASN A 338 -55.60 -24.27 8.38
C ASN A 338 -56.59 -25.29 7.82
N SER A 339 -56.24 -26.01 6.75
CA SER A 339 -57.06 -27.14 6.26
C SER A 339 -57.08 -28.28 7.26
N ILE A 340 -55.91 -28.69 7.75
CA ILE A 340 -55.78 -29.78 8.74
C ILE A 340 -56.56 -29.45 10.02
N GLU A 341 -56.42 -28.23 10.54
CA GLU A 341 -57.15 -27.80 11.74
C GLU A 341 -58.68 -27.88 11.53
N ARG A 342 -59.19 -27.38 10.40
CA ARG A 342 -60.62 -27.48 10.06
C ARG A 342 -61.10 -28.93 9.97
N ASP A 343 -60.34 -29.81 9.31
CA ASP A 343 -60.71 -31.22 9.16
C ASP A 343 -60.69 -31.94 10.51
N MET A 344 -59.73 -31.65 11.39
CA MET A 344 -59.70 -32.16 12.77
C MET A 344 -60.93 -31.70 13.56
N PHE A 345 -61.29 -30.42 13.51
CA PHE A 345 -62.49 -29.90 14.18
C PHE A 345 -63.78 -30.54 13.66
N ALA A 346 -63.89 -30.73 12.34
CA ALA A 346 -65.05 -31.41 11.75
C ALA A 346 -65.14 -32.88 12.21
N ALA A 347 -64.03 -33.61 12.22
CA ALA A 347 -63.98 -34.99 12.69
C ALA A 347 -64.32 -35.12 14.18
N MET A 348 -63.84 -34.19 15.03
CA MET A 348 -64.21 -34.14 16.45
C MET A 348 -65.70 -33.87 16.65
N GLY A 349 -66.31 -32.99 15.85
CA GLY A 349 -67.75 -32.74 15.86
C GLY A 349 -68.55 -34.00 15.52
N GLN A 350 -68.18 -34.70 14.43
CA GLN A 350 -68.81 -35.96 14.04
C GLN A 350 -68.68 -37.05 15.12
N ALA A 351 -67.51 -37.14 15.78
CA ALA A 351 -67.30 -38.09 16.87
C ALA A 351 -68.19 -37.78 18.09
N LYS A 352 -68.40 -36.49 18.40
CA LYS A 352 -69.33 -36.06 19.46
C LYS A 352 -70.77 -36.47 19.13
N ASP A 353 -71.22 -36.25 17.90
CA ASP A 353 -72.57 -36.62 17.47
C ASP A 353 -72.81 -38.14 17.52
N ALA A 354 -71.76 -38.94 17.29
CA ALA A 354 -71.81 -40.40 17.38
C ALA A 354 -71.75 -40.95 18.83
N LEU A 355 -71.31 -40.14 19.81
CA LEU A 355 -71.14 -40.51 21.22
C LEU A 355 -71.82 -39.48 22.16
N PRO A 356 -73.16 -39.39 22.15
CA PRO A 356 -73.91 -38.32 22.82
C PRO A 356 -73.79 -38.30 24.36
N ASP A 357 -73.30 -39.38 24.97
CA ASP A 357 -73.24 -39.54 26.44
C ASP A 357 -71.87 -39.19 27.06
N ILE A 358 -70.89 -38.80 26.24
CA ILE A 358 -69.57 -38.37 26.71
C ILE A 358 -69.54 -36.84 26.63
N GLY A 359 -69.70 -36.18 27.77
CA GLY A 359 -69.73 -34.71 27.90
C GLY A 359 -68.44 -34.03 27.46
N LEU A 360 -68.23 -33.91 26.14
CA LEU A 360 -67.17 -33.10 25.54
C LEU A 360 -67.62 -31.63 25.56
N ALA A 361 -66.89 -30.84 26.35
CA ALA A 361 -67.18 -29.45 26.68
C ALA A 361 -67.47 -28.58 25.45
N GLU A 362 -68.43 -27.69 25.59
CA GLU A 362 -68.72 -26.63 24.62
C GLU A 362 -67.54 -25.65 24.59
N ASN A 363 -66.81 -25.59 23.46
CA ASN A 363 -65.87 -24.51 23.23
C ASN A 363 -66.66 -23.24 22.90
N ARG A 364 -66.49 -22.23 23.75
CA ARG A 364 -66.96 -20.85 23.55
C ARG A 364 -65.85 -19.99 22.95
#